data_AF-A0A1X9MF57-F1
#
_entry.id   AF-A0A1X9MF57-F1
#
_cell.length_a   1.000
_cell.length_b   1.000
_cell.length_c   1.000
_cell.angle_alpha   90.00
_cell.angle_beta   90.00
_cell.angle_gamma   90.00
#
_symmetry.space_group_name_H-M   'P 1'
#
loop_
_entity.id
_entity.type
_entity.pdbx_description
1 polymer ?
#
loop_
_entity_poly.entity_id
_entity_poly.type
_entity_poly.pdbx_seq_one_letter_code
_entity_poly.pdbx_strand_id
1 'polypeptide(L)'
;MSPVKELFLQTQALFEYVSQSFPKEADERDRFIATIDEQLQYREQHLAKIDAMNLSELEKKLGEELVKLNKRLNKRLEEVRAEIRANITEVQKKKENARKYESPYEGTQTDGIFFDSRGV
;
A
#
# COMPACT_ATOMS: atom_id res chain seq x y z
N MET A 1 16.63 -26.25 -1.86
CA MET A 1 16.72 -26.30 -0.38
C MET A 1 15.46 -27.02 0.12
N SER A 2 15.17 -27.09 1.42
CA SER A 2 13.85 -27.54 1.90
C SER A 2 12.77 -26.53 1.46
N PRO A 3 11.59 -26.97 0.96
CA PRO A 3 10.49 -26.08 0.58
C PRO A 3 10.02 -25.16 1.72
N VAL A 4 9.99 -25.67 2.95
CA VAL A 4 9.62 -24.89 4.15
C VAL A 4 10.65 -23.79 4.42
N LYS A 5 11.93 -24.09 4.23
CA LYS A 5 13.01 -23.11 4.39
C LYS A 5 12.94 -22.02 3.33
N GLU A 6 12.64 -22.37 2.09
CA GLU A 6 12.47 -21.39 1.01
C GLU A 6 11.30 -20.44 1.30
N LEU A 7 10.15 -20.99 1.73
CA LEU A 7 9.00 -20.18 2.12
C LEU A 7 9.28 -19.29 3.33
N PHE A 8 10.07 -19.77 4.30
CA PHE A 8 10.50 -18.97 5.45
C PHE A 8 11.34 -17.77 5.02
N LEU A 9 12.38 -17.99 4.21
CA LEU A 9 13.25 -16.92 3.72
C LEU A 9 12.49 -15.90 2.87
N GLN A 10 11.57 -16.35 2.02
CA GLN A 10 10.70 -15.46 1.23
C GLN A 10 9.79 -14.62 2.14
N THR A 11 9.17 -15.25 3.15
CA THR A 11 8.31 -14.55 4.10
C THR A 11 9.11 -13.52 4.90
N GLN A 12 10.35 -13.84 5.26
CA GLN A 12 11.25 -12.92 5.94
C GLN A 12 11.63 -11.73 5.06
N ALA A 13 12.04 -11.98 3.81
CA ALA A 13 12.38 -10.91 2.87
C ALA A 13 11.21 -9.97 2.61
N LEU A 14 9.99 -10.52 2.43
CA LEU A 14 8.78 -9.72 2.30
C LEU A 14 8.49 -8.92 3.56
N PHE A 15 8.62 -9.53 4.74
CA PHE A 15 8.44 -8.83 6.01
C PHE A 15 9.42 -7.67 6.18
N GLU A 16 10.70 -7.86 5.85
CA GLU A 16 11.71 -6.82 5.87
C GLU A 16 11.39 -5.70 4.87
N TYR A 17 10.95 -6.05 3.66
CA TYR A 17 10.54 -5.09 2.64
C TYR A 17 9.36 -4.23 3.10
N VAL A 18 8.27 -4.84 3.57
CA VAL A 18 7.08 -4.09 4.02
C VAL A 18 7.32 -3.33 5.33
N SER A 19 8.35 -3.67 6.10
CA SER A 19 8.75 -2.96 7.31
C SER A 19 9.51 -1.66 7.01
N GLN A 20 9.91 -1.43 5.76
CA GLN A 20 10.46 -0.15 5.33
C GLN A 20 9.38 0.94 5.38
N SER A 21 9.82 2.20 5.44
CA SER A 21 8.90 3.34 5.40
C SER A 21 8.15 3.38 4.07
N PHE A 22 6.86 3.67 4.12
CA PHE A 22 6.05 3.82 2.91
C PHE A 22 6.54 5.01 2.07
N PRO A 23 6.78 4.83 0.75
CA PRO A 23 7.36 5.88 -0.06
C PRO A 23 6.49 7.14 -0.17
N LYS A 24 7.15 8.30 -0.30
CA LYS A 24 6.47 9.60 -0.44
C LYS A 24 6.21 9.97 -1.89
N GLU A 25 7.06 9.55 -2.80
CA GLU A 25 6.95 9.84 -4.23
C GLU A 25 5.98 8.88 -4.92
N ALA A 26 5.20 9.38 -5.89
CA ALA A 26 4.15 8.59 -6.53
C ALA A 26 4.69 7.33 -7.22
N ASP A 27 5.71 7.49 -8.07
CA ASP A 27 6.28 6.37 -8.80
C ASP A 27 6.95 5.34 -7.87
N GLU A 28 7.49 5.79 -6.74
CA GLU A 28 8.07 4.90 -5.73
C GLU A 28 6.99 4.11 -5.00
N ARG A 29 5.83 4.71 -4.70
CA ARG A 29 4.69 4.00 -4.12
C ARG A 29 4.17 2.92 -5.07
N ASP A 30 4.04 3.24 -6.35
CA ASP A 30 3.54 2.29 -7.35
C ASP A 30 4.50 1.09 -7.47
N ARG A 31 5.81 1.35 -7.53
CA ARG A 31 6.84 0.30 -7.49
C ARG A 31 6.79 -0.52 -6.20
N PHE A 32 6.58 0.14 -5.06
CA PHE A 32 6.51 -0.52 -3.76
C PHE A 32 5.31 -1.48 -3.67
N ILE A 33 4.14 -1.04 -4.11
CA ILE A 33 2.93 -1.86 -4.15
C ILE A 33 3.11 -3.03 -5.14
N ALA A 34 3.63 -2.77 -6.35
CA ALA A 34 3.87 -3.82 -7.34
C ALA A 34 4.85 -4.90 -6.82
N THR A 35 5.90 -4.49 -6.10
CA THR A 35 6.86 -5.43 -5.50
C THR A 35 6.22 -6.29 -4.41
N ILE A 36 5.33 -5.72 -3.60
CA ILE A 36 4.56 -6.48 -2.60
C ILE A 36 3.69 -7.53 -3.31
N ASP A 37 2.96 -7.13 -4.34
CA ASP A 37 2.08 -8.04 -5.09
C ASP A 37 2.85 -9.19 -5.74
N GLU A 38 3.99 -8.90 -6.37
CA GLU A 38 4.87 -9.93 -6.96
C GLU A 38 5.37 -10.91 -5.89
N GLN A 39 5.85 -10.41 -4.76
CA GLN A 39 6.35 -11.26 -3.68
C GLN A 39 5.24 -12.11 -3.04
N LEU A 40 4.01 -11.57 -2.92
CA LEU A 40 2.85 -12.33 -2.45
C LEU A 40 2.46 -13.45 -3.42
N GLN A 41 2.43 -13.18 -4.72
CA GLN A 41 2.16 -14.20 -5.75
C GLN A 41 3.22 -15.30 -5.76
N TYR A 42 4.50 -14.90 -5.71
CA TYR A 42 5.60 -15.84 -5.65
C TYR A 42 5.51 -16.74 -4.41
N ARG A 43 5.15 -16.16 -3.27
CA ARG A 43 4.96 -16.89 -2.01
C ARG A 43 3.81 -17.90 -2.10
N GLU A 44 2.68 -17.53 -2.68
CA GLU A 44 1.52 -18.41 -2.87
C GLU A 44 1.90 -19.67 -3.69
N GLN A 45 2.67 -19.50 -4.76
CA GLN A 45 3.16 -20.61 -5.59
C GLN A 45 4.09 -21.56 -4.82
N HIS A 46 4.87 -21.06 -3.85
CA HIS A 46 5.75 -21.88 -3.03
C HIS A 46 5.00 -22.61 -1.93
N LEU A 47 4.00 -21.95 -1.34
CA LEU A 47 3.15 -22.55 -0.33
C LEU A 47 2.39 -23.77 -0.88
N ALA A 48 1.94 -23.71 -2.13
CA ALA A 48 1.29 -24.83 -2.82
C ALA A 48 2.18 -26.08 -3.01
N LYS A 49 3.52 -25.93 -2.91
CA LYS A 49 4.47 -27.05 -3.07
C LYS A 49 4.77 -27.79 -1.76
N ILE A 50 4.29 -27.27 -0.63
CA ILE A 50 4.57 -27.86 0.69
C ILE A 50 3.56 -28.97 0.96
N ASP A 51 4.04 -30.20 1.03
CA ASP A 51 3.28 -31.32 1.56
C ASP A 51 3.42 -31.38 3.09
N ALA A 52 2.39 -30.93 3.80
CA ALA A 52 2.37 -30.88 5.25
C ALA A 52 2.45 -32.27 5.92
N MET A 53 2.10 -33.36 5.21
CA MET A 53 2.12 -34.70 5.78
C MET A 53 3.52 -35.31 5.84
N ASN A 54 4.45 -34.81 5.02
CA ASN A 54 5.79 -35.39 4.83
C ASN A 54 6.93 -34.48 5.34
N LEU A 55 6.65 -33.63 6.33
CA LEU A 55 7.66 -32.75 6.93
C LEU A 55 8.51 -33.46 7.99
N SER A 56 9.82 -33.26 7.93
CA SER A 56 10.74 -33.64 9.00
C SER A 56 10.50 -32.83 10.28
N GLU A 57 10.98 -33.32 11.43
CA GLU A 57 10.87 -32.60 12.71
C GLU A 57 11.52 -31.21 12.70
N LEU A 58 12.62 -31.04 11.94
CA LEU A 58 13.25 -29.72 11.76
C LEU A 58 12.37 -28.78 10.95
N GLU A 59 11.71 -29.29 9.90
CA GLU A 59 10.79 -28.51 9.08
C GLU A 59 9.51 -28.15 9.83
N LYS A 60 9.00 -29.03 10.69
CA LYS A 60 7.86 -28.71 11.56
C LYS A 60 8.17 -27.52 12.48
N LYS A 61 9.33 -27.55 13.16
CA LYS A 61 9.78 -26.43 13.99
C LYS A 61 9.93 -25.14 13.19
N LEU A 62 10.50 -25.22 11.99
CA LEU A 62 10.60 -24.05 11.11
C LEU A 62 9.22 -23.56 10.64
N GLY A 63 8.28 -24.48 10.41
CA GLY A 63 6.89 -24.18 10.10
C GLY A 63 6.17 -23.41 11.22
N GLU A 64 6.44 -23.75 12.49
CA GLU A 64 5.92 -23.00 13.64
C GLU A 64 6.43 -21.55 13.66
N GLU A 65 7.73 -21.36 13.42
CA GLU A 65 8.32 -20.02 13.30
C GLU A 65 7.79 -19.25 12.08
N LEU A 66 7.59 -19.94 10.95
CA LEU A 66 6.95 -19.39 9.77
C LEU A 66 5.53 -18.89 10.07
N VAL A 67 4.72 -19.63 10.82
CA VAL A 67 3.38 -19.20 11.21
C VAL A 67 3.42 -17.95 12.08
N LYS A 68 4.36 -17.86 13.02
CA LYS A 68 4.56 -16.65 13.85
C LYS A 68 4.98 -15.45 12.99
N LEU A 69 5.92 -15.64 12.07
CA LEU A 69 6.37 -14.61 11.14
C LEU A 69 5.22 -14.15 10.24
N ASN A 70 4.40 -15.08 9.72
CA ASN A 70 3.24 -14.76 8.91
C ASN A 70 2.21 -13.89 9.64
N LYS A 71 1.96 -14.15 10.93
CA LYS A 71 1.07 -13.30 11.74
C LYS A 71 1.59 -11.86 11.83
N ARG A 72 2.90 -11.69 12.02
CA ARG A 72 3.54 -10.36 12.06
C ARG A 72 3.47 -9.66 10.70
N LEU A 73 3.72 -10.41 9.62
CA LEU A 73 3.59 -9.92 8.25
C LEU A 73 2.17 -9.46 7.94
N ASN A 74 1.15 -10.25 8.25
CA ASN A 74 -0.25 -9.86 8.04
C ASN A 74 -0.60 -8.57 8.77
N LYS A 75 -0.14 -8.41 10.02
CA LYS A 75 -0.34 -7.16 10.75
C LYS A 75 0.31 -5.97 10.03
N ARG A 76 1.55 -6.11 9.57
CA ARG A 76 2.26 -5.04 8.85
C ARG A 76 1.59 -4.72 7.50
N LEU A 77 1.10 -5.72 6.77
CA LEU A 77 0.36 -5.51 5.52
C LEU A 77 -0.94 -4.73 5.75
N GLU A 78 -1.66 -4.98 6.84
CA GLU A 78 -2.85 -4.19 7.19
C GLU A 78 -2.49 -2.72 7.52
N GLU A 79 -1.36 -2.48 8.18
CA GLU A 79 -0.85 -1.12 8.40
C GLU A 79 -0.51 -0.42 7.08
N VAL A 80 0.25 -1.08 6.19
CA VAL A 80 0.57 -0.56 4.85
C VAL A 80 -0.71 -0.28 4.05
N ARG A 81 -1.70 -1.16 4.12
CA ARG A 81 -3.01 -0.96 3.48
C ARG A 81 -3.73 0.28 4.02
N ALA A 82 -3.64 0.54 5.33
CA ALA A 82 -4.19 1.75 5.92
C ALA A 82 -3.44 3.01 5.44
N GLU A 83 -2.12 2.96 5.34
CA GLU A 83 -1.28 4.04 4.79
C GLU A 83 -1.68 4.36 3.34
N ILE A 84 -1.88 3.34 2.49
CA ILE A 84 -2.35 3.50 1.10
C ILE A 84 -3.72 4.18 1.05
N ARG A 85 -4.69 3.74 1.88
CA ARG A 85 -6.03 4.35 1.94
C ARG A 85 -5.99 5.81 2.36
N ALA A 86 -5.16 6.14 3.35
CA ALA A 86 -4.97 7.52 3.80
C ALA A 86 -4.42 8.39 2.67
N ASN A 87 -3.42 7.89 1.92
CA ASN A 87 -2.85 8.59 0.77
C ASN A 87 -3.89 8.85 -0.33
N ILE A 88 -4.71 7.86 -0.70
CA ILE A 88 -5.79 8.02 -1.68
C ILE A 88 -6.76 9.13 -1.25
N THR A 89 -7.14 9.14 0.03
CA THR A 89 -8.05 10.15 0.60
C THR A 89 -7.42 11.55 0.54
N GLU A 90 -6.12 11.67 0.83
CA GLU A 90 -5.40 12.95 0.75
C GLU A 90 -5.34 13.48 -0.68
N VAL A 91 -5.07 12.61 -1.67
CA VAL A 91 -5.04 12.98 -3.09
C VAL A 91 -6.41 13.46 -3.55
N GLN A 92 -7.49 12.81 -3.12
CA GLN A 92 -8.86 13.24 -3.43
C GLN A 92 -9.17 14.63 -2.85
N LYS A 93 -8.84 14.87 -1.58
CA LYS A 93 -9.02 16.18 -0.93
C LYS A 93 -8.23 17.29 -1.62
N LYS A 94 -6.99 17.02 -2.04
CA LYS A 94 -6.17 17.98 -2.80
C LYS A 94 -6.84 18.36 -4.12
N LYS A 95 -7.41 17.39 -4.85
CA LYS A 95 -8.16 17.64 -6.10
C LYS A 95 -9.41 18.48 -5.87
N GLU A 96 -10.18 18.19 -4.82
CA GLU A 96 -11.37 18.98 -4.46
C GLU A 96 -11.02 20.42 -4.10
N ASN A 97 -9.95 20.62 -3.32
CA ASN A 97 -9.50 21.96 -2.95
C ASN A 97 -8.96 22.73 -4.16
N ALA A 98 -8.18 22.11 -5.04
CA ALA A 98 -7.69 22.74 -6.27
C ALA A 98 -8.86 23.25 -7.15
N ARG A 99 -9.92 22.44 -7.32
CA ARG A 99 -11.13 22.86 -8.05
C ARG A 99 -11.84 24.07 -7.40
N LYS A 100 -11.88 24.14 -6.06
CA LYS A 100 -12.46 25.29 -5.34
C LYS A 100 -11.66 26.59 -5.52
N TYR A 101 -10.34 26.49 -5.73
CA TYR A 101 -9.48 27.64 -6.02
C TYR A 101 -9.47 28.03 -7.51
N GLU A 102 -9.73 27.09 -8.43
CA GLU A 102 -9.83 27.35 -9.87
C GLU A 102 -11.19 27.93 -10.30
N SER A 103 -12.27 27.69 -9.53
CA SER A 103 -13.60 28.32 -9.76
C SER A 103 -14.00 29.39 -8.71
N PRO A 104 -13.27 30.51 -8.50
CA PRO A 104 -13.79 31.64 -7.72
C PRO A 104 -14.91 32.43 -8.43
N TYR A 105 -15.13 32.20 -9.73
CA TYR A 105 -16.01 33.01 -10.58
C TYR A 105 -17.16 32.22 -11.25
N GLU A 106 -17.38 30.95 -10.89
CA GLU A 106 -18.57 30.19 -11.33
C GLU A 106 -19.78 30.38 -10.39
N GLY A 107 -19.74 31.39 -9.54
CA GLY A 107 -20.97 31.97 -9.01
C GLY A 107 -21.63 32.77 -10.11
N THR A 108 -22.81 32.36 -10.57
CA THR A 108 -23.71 33.14 -11.41
C THR A 108 -23.70 34.62 -11.01
N GLN A 109 -22.98 35.45 -11.75
CA GLN A 109 -23.20 36.89 -11.77
C GLN A 109 -24.49 37.12 -12.56
N THR A 110 -25.64 36.91 -11.92
CA THR A 110 -26.88 37.54 -12.36
C THR A 110 -26.73 39.03 -12.09
N ASP A 111 -26.70 39.79 -13.20
CA ASP A 111 -26.64 41.25 -13.34
C ASP A 111 -25.35 41.94 -12.90
N GLY A 112 -24.46 42.13 -13.87
CA GLY A 112 -23.38 43.11 -13.82
C GLY A 112 -23.94 44.53 -13.75
N ILE A 113 -24.09 45.05 -12.53
CA ILE A 113 -24.29 46.47 -12.30
C ILE A 113 -22.92 47.15 -12.37
N PHE A 114 -22.67 47.83 -13.49
CA PHE A 114 -21.53 48.75 -13.64
C PHE A 114 -21.78 50.01 -12.80
N PHE A 115 -20.99 50.21 -11.75
CA PHE A 115 -20.80 51.54 -11.16
C PHE A 115 -19.47 52.11 -11.67
N ASP A 116 -19.51 52.85 -12.78
CA ASP A 116 -18.51 53.89 -13.06
C ASP A 116 -19.16 55.25 -12.75
N SER A 117 -19.26 55.58 -11.46
CA SER A 117 -19.42 56.97 -11.05
C SER A 117 -18.02 57.54 -10.77
N ARG A 118 -17.29 57.82 -11.86
CA ARG A 118 -16.18 58.77 -11.86
C ARG A 118 -16.73 60.13 -11.44
N GLY A 119 -16.35 60.56 -10.24
CA GLY A 119 -16.47 61.95 -9.83
C GLY A 119 -15.48 62.81 -10.59
N VAL A 120 -16.00 63.83 -11.28
CA VAL A 120 -15.38 65.15 -11.45
C VAL A 120 -16.50 66.18 -11.46
#